data_AF-H1KL01-F1
#
_entry.id   AF-H1KL01-F1
#
_cell.length_a   1.000
_cell.length_b   1.000
_cell.length_c   1.000
_cell.angle_alpha   90.00
_cell.angle_beta   90.00
_cell.angle_gamma   90.00
#
_symmetry.space_group_name_H-M   'P 1'
#
loop_
_entity.id
_entity.type
_entity.pdbx_description
1 polymer ?
#
loop_
_entity_poly.entity_id
_entity_poly.type
_entity_poly.pdbx_seq_one_letter_code
_entity_poly.pdbx_strand_id
1 'polypeptide(L)'
;LAGGSLTPALAGAALATGLIARRLDIPALRWCVAGLAVIVAARLAWDPALIQGGLSDRLILNGLVTAYGLPALCFGLAAWAIRRPDRPADIPEQVAQALSLLLSGLFAFLQIRHALHGGTLADPGTSVLEQGLTTLTSLGFSLVLVRFSGPSASPVIRFAGLAFACLALFQGALGLGLAANPLLTDEPITGGLILNDAVLAYALPAAAAFALARAAGGVRPVWFVRMAGGLGLALSFLALCLAVRHGFQGERLGLDRETGQAEWYAYSAVWLGLGLVALGYGILRGSATARLASAVLVGLATLKVFLFDLSGLEGPLRALSFLGLGGCLIGIGLVYQRLVFAPAPRPAAPDA
;
A
#
# COMPACT_ATOMS: atom_id res chain seq x y z
N LEU A 1 38.75 14.99 -5.37
CA LEU A 1 37.71 14.05 -4.88
C LEU A 1 36.41 14.43 -5.57
N ALA A 2 35.93 13.65 -6.54
CA ALA A 2 34.87 14.09 -7.46
C ALA A 2 33.54 13.35 -7.23
N GLY A 3 32.42 14.10 -7.28
CA GLY A 3 31.06 13.59 -7.49
C GLY A 3 30.58 12.50 -6.53
N GLY A 4 30.55 11.26 -7.01
CA GLY A 4 29.74 10.19 -6.42
C GLY A 4 30.26 9.57 -5.12
N SER A 5 31.58 9.48 -4.91
CA SER A 5 32.13 8.67 -3.80
C SER A 5 32.00 9.30 -2.41
N LEU A 6 31.72 10.60 -2.31
CA LEU A 6 31.72 11.32 -1.04
C LEU A 6 30.48 11.02 -0.16
N THR A 7 29.33 10.66 -0.75
CA THR A 7 28.12 10.26 0.00
C THR A 7 28.32 8.94 0.76
N PRO A 8 28.72 7.81 0.11
CA PRO A 8 28.98 6.57 0.83
C PRO A 8 30.20 6.66 1.76
N ALA A 9 31.20 7.51 1.46
CA ALA A 9 32.31 7.76 2.37
C ALA A 9 31.87 8.41 3.69
N LEU A 10 31.04 9.47 3.64
CA LEU A 10 30.49 10.12 4.83
C LEU A 10 29.56 9.18 5.64
N ALA A 11 28.73 8.39 4.95
CA ALA A 11 27.85 7.44 5.62
C ALA A 11 28.63 6.27 6.25
N GLY A 12 29.67 5.76 5.57
CA GLY A 12 30.59 4.77 6.12
C GLY A 12 31.36 5.29 7.33
N ALA A 13 31.80 6.56 7.30
CA ALA A 13 32.37 7.23 8.46
C ALA A 13 31.37 7.31 9.63
N ALA A 14 30.11 7.67 9.38
CA ALA A 14 29.07 7.71 10.42
C ALA A 14 28.82 6.33 11.06
N LEU A 15 28.85 5.25 10.27
CA LEU A 15 28.77 3.89 10.79
C LEU A 15 30.00 3.53 11.65
N ALA A 16 31.21 3.85 11.19
CA ALA A 16 32.43 3.65 11.97
C ALA A 16 32.40 4.43 13.29
N THR A 17 32.02 5.71 13.26
CA THR A 17 31.81 6.56 14.45
C THR A 17 30.79 5.95 15.41
N GLY A 18 29.66 5.44 14.92
CA GLY A 18 28.64 4.78 15.77
C GLY A 18 29.15 3.48 16.41
N LEU A 19 29.90 2.66 15.68
CA LEU A 19 30.50 1.43 16.20
C LEU A 19 31.62 1.70 17.23
N ILE A 20 32.41 2.76 17.02
CA ILE A 20 33.42 3.22 17.99
C ILE A 20 32.75 3.81 19.23
N ALA A 21 31.69 4.60 19.07
CA ALA A 21 30.88 5.13 20.17
C ALA A 21 30.35 4.00 21.07
N ARG A 22 29.89 2.88 20.49
CA ARG A 22 29.43 1.71 21.25
C ARG A 22 30.56 0.95 21.95
N ARG A 23 31.78 0.94 21.38
CA ARG A 23 32.94 0.23 21.96
C ARG A 23 33.63 1.00 23.08
N LEU A 24 33.56 2.33 23.08
CA LEU A 24 34.24 3.21 24.05
C LEU A 24 33.27 3.95 24.99
N ASP A 25 31.96 3.77 24.82
CA ASP A 25 30.83 4.49 25.44
C ASP A 25 30.96 6.04 25.50
N ILE A 26 31.74 6.63 24.57
CA ILE A 26 31.93 8.08 24.51
C ILE A 26 30.65 8.74 23.97
N PRO A 27 29.91 9.54 24.77
CA PRO A 27 28.62 10.07 24.37
C PRO A 27 28.72 11.13 23.26
N ALA A 28 29.87 11.82 23.14
CA ALA A 28 30.10 12.84 22.12
C ALA A 28 30.02 12.29 20.69
N LEU A 29 30.54 11.07 20.45
CA LEU A 29 30.52 10.47 19.11
C LEU A 29 29.09 10.20 18.60
N ARG A 30 28.10 10.07 19.49
CA ARG A 30 26.67 9.98 19.12
C ARG A 30 26.25 11.21 18.31
N TRP A 31 26.62 12.40 18.78
CA TRP A 31 26.33 13.67 18.10
C TRP A 31 27.13 13.84 16.81
N CYS A 32 28.33 13.28 16.71
CA CYS A 32 29.07 13.22 15.45
C CYS A 32 28.33 12.40 14.37
N VAL A 33 27.69 11.28 14.73
CA VAL A 33 26.81 10.51 13.80
C VAL A 33 25.64 11.37 13.31
N ALA A 34 24.99 12.12 14.22
CA ALA A 34 23.91 13.02 13.86
C ALA A 34 24.37 14.19 12.96
N GLY A 35 25.53 14.77 13.22
CA GLY A 35 26.14 15.80 12.37
C GLY A 35 26.45 15.29 10.97
N LEU A 36 27.04 14.09 10.85
CA LEU A 36 27.29 13.44 9.56
C LEU A 36 25.99 13.12 8.80
N ALA A 37 24.92 12.75 9.50
CA ALA A 37 23.60 12.58 8.89
C ALA A 37 23.05 13.91 8.35
N VAL A 38 23.11 15.00 9.11
CA VAL A 38 22.70 16.34 8.64
C VAL A 38 23.53 16.79 7.43
N ILE A 39 24.84 16.55 7.43
CA ILE A 39 25.73 16.88 6.29
C ILE A 39 25.35 16.07 5.03
N VAL A 40 25.10 14.76 5.15
CA VAL A 40 24.67 13.93 4.02
C VAL A 40 23.28 14.35 3.51
N ALA A 41 22.34 14.67 4.40
CA ALA A 41 21.01 15.15 4.04
C ALA A 41 21.08 16.49 3.29
N ALA A 42 21.82 17.47 3.83
CA ALA A 42 22.02 18.78 3.20
C ALA A 42 22.73 18.65 1.85
N ARG A 43 23.73 17.77 1.73
CA ARG A 43 24.39 17.52 0.44
C ARG A 43 23.43 16.92 -0.58
N LEU A 44 22.67 15.88 -0.24
CA LEU A 44 21.74 15.24 -1.17
C LEU A 44 20.55 16.14 -1.55
N ALA A 45 20.22 17.14 -0.74
CA ALA A 45 19.24 18.18 -1.08
C ALA A 45 19.81 19.25 -2.03
N TRP A 46 21.11 19.54 -1.98
CA TRP A 46 21.78 20.51 -2.85
C TRP A 46 22.24 19.90 -4.19
N ASP A 47 22.78 18.69 -4.12
CA ASP A 47 23.30 17.90 -5.24
C ASP A 47 22.69 16.48 -5.15
N PRO A 48 21.44 16.30 -5.64
CA PRO A 48 20.88 14.97 -5.86
C PRO A 48 21.77 14.27 -6.89
N ALA A 49 22.50 13.24 -6.46
CA ALA A 49 23.67 12.66 -7.16
C ALA A 49 23.33 11.83 -8.42
N LEU A 50 22.34 12.27 -9.19
CA LEU A 50 21.67 11.62 -10.31
C LEU A 50 21.80 12.40 -11.62
N ILE A 51 22.15 13.70 -11.53
CA ILE A 51 21.99 14.66 -12.64
C ILE A 51 23.21 14.68 -13.59
N GLN A 52 24.41 14.33 -13.11
CA GLN A 52 25.68 14.61 -13.81
C GLN A 52 26.39 13.39 -14.44
N GLY A 53 25.82 12.18 -14.33
CA GLY A 53 26.41 10.98 -14.91
C GLY A 53 25.36 9.92 -15.16
N GLY A 54 25.34 9.37 -16.38
CA GLY A 54 24.35 8.38 -16.81
C GLY A 54 24.31 7.18 -15.87
N LEU A 55 23.11 6.87 -15.35
CA LEU A 55 22.88 5.69 -14.54
C LEU A 55 23.07 4.44 -15.39
N SER A 56 23.84 3.47 -14.89
CA SER A 56 23.98 2.19 -15.58
C SER A 56 22.65 1.45 -15.65
N ASP A 57 22.36 0.84 -16.79
CA ASP A 57 21.19 -0.01 -17.10
C ASP A 57 21.06 -1.24 -16.17
N ARG A 58 22.09 -1.53 -15.36
CA ARG A 58 22.10 -2.63 -14.40
C ARG A 58 21.08 -2.41 -13.28
N LEU A 59 19.93 -3.08 -13.38
CA LEU A 59 18.82 -3.03 -12.43
C LEU A 59 19.21 -2.97 -10.96
N ILE A 60 20.13 -3.83 -10.50
CA ILE A 60 20.48 -3.97 -9.06
C ILE A 60 21.81 -3.28 -8.69
N LEU A 61 22.73 -3.10 -9.64
CA LEU A 61 24.09 -2.56 -9.39
C LEU A 61 24.31 -1.26 -10.18
N ASN A 62 23.46 -0.28 -9.88
CA ASN A 62 23.46 1.07 -10.43
C ASN A 62 24.01 2.11 -9.43
N GLY A 63 24.01 3.39 -9.82
CA GLY A 63 24.38 4.51 -8.95
C GLY A 63 23.40 4.77 -7.79
N LEU A 64 22.16 4.26 -7.84
CA LEU A 64 21.18 4.45 -6.76
C LEU A 64 21.60 3.72 -5.48
N VAL A 65 22.23 2.55 -5.62
CA VAL A 65 22.78 1.80 -4.49
C VAL A 65 23.90 2.59 -3.80
N THR A 66 24.81 3.22 -4.53
CA THR A 66 25.92 3.98 -3.91
C THR A 66 25.49 5.37 -3.40
N ALA A 67 24.52 6.02 -4.06
CA ALA A 67 24.03 7.35 -3.68
C ALA A 67 22.99 7.33 -2.55
N TYR A 68 22.11 6.31 -2.49
CA TYR A 68 20.99 6.25 -1.53
C TYR A 68 20.99 4.95 -0.71
N GLY A 69 21.06 3.77 -1.34
CA GLY A 69 20.88 2.49 -0.66
C GLY A 69 21.94 2.16 0.40
N LEU A 70 23.23 2.33 0.07
CA LEU A 70 24.36 2.12 0.98
C LEU A 70 24.39 3.18 2.10
N PRO A 71 24.22 4.49 1.82
CA PRO A 71 23.99 5.48 2.88
C PRO A 71 22.80 5.14 3.80
N ALA A 72 21.67 4.70 3.27
CA ALA A 72 20.51 4.28 4.06
C ALA A 72 20.85 3.13 5.03
N LEU A 73 21.55 2.10 4.53
CA LEU A 73 22.06 0.97 5.32
C LEU A 73 23.04 1.45 6.40
N CYS A 74 24.03 2.26 6.03
CA CYS A 74 25.05 2.78 6.95
C CYS A 74 24.44 3.59 8.09
N PHE A 75 23.51 4.51 7.81
CA PHE A 75 22.84 5.28 8.87
C PHE A 75 21.87 4.43 9.70
N GLY A 76 21.24 3.40 9.13
CA GLY A 76 20.40 2.45 9.88
C GLY A 76 21.21 1.60 10.86
N LEU A 77 22.36 1.07 10.40
CA LEU A 77 23.31 0.35 11.23
C LEU A 77 24.00 1.27 12.26
N ALA A 78 24.25 2.54 11.92
CA ALA A 78 24.79 3.54 12.85
C ALA A 78 23.77 3.86 13.96
N ALA A 79 22.50 4.06 13.61
CA ALA A 79 21.40 4.26 14.56
C ALA A 79 21.25 3.04 15.50
N TRP A 80 21.31 1.82 14.96
CA TRP A 80 21.33 0.59 15.76
C TRP A 80 22.56 0.49 16.67
N ALA A 81 23.74 0.89 16.19
CA ALA A 81 24.98 0.86 16.98
C ALA A 81 24.97 1.87 18.14
N ILE A 82 24.37 3.06 17.97
CA ILE A 82 24.26 4.06 19.05
C ILE A 82 23.00 3.88 19.91
N ARG A 83 22.10 2.96 19.58
CA ARG A 83 20.89 2.71 20.38
C ARG A 83 21.23 2.23 21.79
N ARG A 84 20.65 2.85 22.81
CA ARG A 84 20.79 2.43 24.22
C ARG A 84 19.53 1.66 24.63
N PRO A 85 19.61 0.38 25.05
CA PRO A 85 18.42 -0.45 25.31
C PRO A 85 17.48 0.11 26.37
N ASP A 86 18.04 0.70 27.43
CA ASP A 86 17.36 1.03 28.68
C ASP A 86 16.74 2.44 28.68
N ARG A 87 16.67 3.10 27.50
CA ARG A 87 16.22 4.49 27.36
C ARG A 87 15.33 4.69 26.13
N PRO A 88 14.45 5.71 26.12
CA PRO A 88 13.81 6.17 24.90
C PRO A 88 14.87 6.62 23.88
N ALA A 89 14.53 6.55 22.59
CA ALA A 89 15.45 6.90 21.51
C ALA A 89 15.91 8.38 21.59
N ASP A 90 17.20 8.61 21.84
CA ASP A 90 17.80 9.95 21.90
C ASP A 90 17.73 10.66 20.54
N ILE A 91 17.88 12.00 20.55
CA ILE A 91 17.93 12.82 19.31
C ILE A 91 18.92 12.27 18.27
N PRO A 92 20.17 11.85 18.61
CA PRO A 92 21.09 11.32 17.60
C PRO A 92 20.66 10.00 16.95
N GLU A 93 20.01 9.10 17.71
CA GLU A 93 19.41 7.87 17.18
C GLU A 93 18.27 8.22 16.22
N GLN A 94 17.41 9.16 16.60
CA GLN A 94 16.30 9.62 15.79
C GLN A 94 16.75 10.29 14.48
N VAL A 95 17.76 11.16 14.50
CA VAL A 95 18.28 11.83 13.29
C VAL A 95 18.87 10.81 12.30
N ALA A 96 19.73 9.89 12.76
CA ALA A 96 20.31 8.86 11.90
C ALA A 96 19.24 7.89 11.35
N GLN A 97 18.26 7.51 12.18
CA GLN A 97 17.15 6.65 11.77
C GLN A 97 16.19 7.34 10.78
N ALA A 98 15.91 8.63 10.96
CA ALA A 98 15.04 9.39 10.05
C ALA A 98 15.68 9.49 8.66
N LEU A 99 16.98 9.79 8.60
CA LEU A 99 17.71 9.78 7.33
C LEU A 99 17.76 8.38 6.70
N SER A 100 18.02 7.33 7.49
CA SER A 100 18.01 5.95 7.01
C SER A 100 16.67 5.56 6.36
N LEU A 101 15.54 5.89 6.98
CA LEU A 101 14.21 5.61 6.43
C LEU A 101 13.87 6.48 5.22
N LEU A 102 14.25 7.77 5.22
CA LEU A 102 14.07 8.66 4.08
C LEU A 102 14.84 8.17 2.85
N LEU A 103 16.13 7.86 3.02
CA LEU A 103 16.97 7.34 1.94
C LEU A 103 16.54 5.93 1.49
N SER A 104 15.99 5.11 2.39
CA SER A 104 15.41 3.80 2.02
C SER A 104 14.17 3.95 1.12
N GLY A 105 13.27 4.90 1.45
CA GLY A 105 12.09 5.20 0.65
C GLY A 105 12.45 5.79 -0.73
N LEU A 106 13.34 6.79 -0.73
CA LEU A 106 13.86 7.40 -1.97
C LEU A 106 14.57 6.37 -2.85
N PHE A 107 15.45 5.53 -2.28
CA PHE A 107 16.11 4.45 -3.01
C PHE A 107 15.09 3.53 -3.67
N ALA A 108 14.09 3.05 -2.92
CA ALA A 108 13.10 2.12 -3.45
C ALA A 108 12.23 2.73 -4.57
N PHE A 109 11.78 3.99 -4.45
CA PHE A 109 10.99 4.65 -5.49
C PHE A 109 11.82 4.96 -6.74
N LEU A 110 13.03 5.51 -6.58
CA LEU A 110 13.95 5.74 -7.70
C LEU A 110 14.36 4.43 -8.38
N GLN A 111 14.46 3.34 -7.62
CA GLN A 111 14.79 2.02 -8.16
C GLN A 111 13.65 1.41 -8.97
N ILE A 112 12.38 1.64 -8.59
CA ILE A 112 11.22 1.27 -9.41
C ILE A 112 11.21 2.11 -10.70
N ARG A 113 11.42 3.43 -10.61
CA ARG A 113 11.46 4.32 -11.79
C ARG A 113 12.57 3.93 -12.76
N HIS A 114 13.79 3.73 -12.27
CA HIS A 114 14.96 3.24 -13.01
C HIS A 114 14.71 1.89 -13.69
N ALA A 115 14.03 0.97 -13.01
CA ALA A 115 13.69 -0.35 -13.55
C ALA A 115 12.71 -0.29 -14.73
N LEU A 116 11.70 0.59 -14.67
CA LEU A 116 10.62 0.65 -15.65
C LEU A 116 10.92 1.59 -16.83
N HIS A 117 11.71 2.65 -16.62
CA HIS A 117 12.04 3.65 -17.64
C HIS A 117 13.44 3.46 -18.24
N GLY A 118 13.94 2.21 -18.27
CA GLY A 118 15.22 1.86 -18.92
C GLY A 118 16.43 2.63 -18.40
N GLY A 119 16.46 2.94 -17.10
CA GLY A 119 17.51 3.73 -16.47
C GLY A 119 17.29 5.25 -16.46
N THR A 120 16.34 5.78 -17.22
CA THR A 120 15.99 7.21 -17.20
C THR A 120 15.12 7.54 -15.98
N LEU A 121 15.29 8.74 -15.41
CA LEU A 121 14.51 9.19 -14.24
C LEU A 121 13.67 10.45 -14.51
N ALA A 122 14.00 11.17 -15.59
CA ALA A 122 13.44 12.49 -15.93
C ALA A 122 12.30 12.43 -16.97
N ASP A 123 11.88 11.23 -17.39
CA ASP A 123 10.63 11.04 -18.11
C ASP A 123 9.47 11.62 -17.28
N PRO A 124 8.55 12.43 -17.84
CA PRO A 124 7.38 12.94 -17.11
C PRO A 124 6.26 11.90 -16.90
N GLY A 125 6.32 10.75 -17.57
CA GLY A 125 5.33 9.68 -17.45
C GLY A 125 5.33 8.96 -16.10
N THR A 126 4.23 8.28 -15.80
CA THR A 126 4.12 7.29 -14.71
C THR A 126 3.19 6.17 -15.18
N SER A 127 3.69 4.94 -15.30
CA SER A 127 2.87 3.81 -15.71
C SER A 127 2.00 3.26 -14.57
N VAL A 128 0.94 2.53 -14.94
CA VAL A 128 0.08 1.78 -14.01
C VAL A 128 0.93 0.86 -13.11
N LEU A 129 1.93 0.20 -13.69
CA LEU A 129 2.84 -0.68 -12.98
C LEU A 129 3.77 0.07 -12.02
N GLU A 130 4.29 1.25 -12.39
CA GLU A 130 5.08 2.08 -11.48
C GLU A 130 4.23 2.50 -10.28
N GLN A 131 3.05 3.07 -10.54
CA GLN A 131 2.14 3.56 -9.51
C GLN A 131 1.66 2.43 -8.58
N GLY A 132 1.54 1.22 -9.13
CA GLY A 132 1.27 -0.01 -8.39
C GLY A 132 2.40 -0.40 -7.44
N LEU A 133 3.63 -0.45 -7.95
CA LEU A 133 4.80 -0.84 -7.18
C LEU A 133 5.20 0.21 -6.13
N THR A 134 5.08 1.51 -6.41
CA THR A 134 5.31 2.56 -5.39
C THR A 134 4.26 2.50 -4.28
N THR A 135 2.99 2.20 -4.61
CA THR A 135 1.94 1.94 -3.62
C THR A 135 2.24 0.70 -2.79
N LEU A 136 2.64 -0.42 -3.42
CA LEU A 136 3.03 -1.66 -2.75
C LEU A 136 4.19 -1.45 -1.77
N THR A 137 5.26 -0.79 -2.21
CA THR A 137 6.44 -0.47 -1.39
C THR A 137 6.09 0.45 -0.22
N SER A 138 5.19 1.42 -0.42
CA SER A 138 4.72 2.30 0.66
C SER A 138 3.94 1.54 1.74
N LEU A 139 3.04 0.63 1.33
CA LEU A 139 2.35 -0.28 2.24
C LEU A 139 3.33 -1.22 2.94
N GLY A 140 4.36 -1.70 2.24
CA GLY A 140 5.46 -2.51 2.78
C GLY A 140 6.24 -1.80 3.89
N PHE A 141 6.71 -0.57 3.65
CA PHE A 141 7.38 0.23 4.67
C PHE A 141 6.48 0.49 5.88
N SER A 142 5.21 0.84 5.66
CA SER A 142 4.25 1.04 6.75
C SER A 142 4.04 -0.25 7.56
N LEU A 143 3.85 -1.39 6.90
CA LEU A 143 3.67 -2.70 7.53
C LEU A 143 4.88 -3.11 8.37
N VAL A 144 6.09 -2.95 7.83
CA VAL A 144 7.34 -3.24 8.56
C VAL A 144 7.49 -2.32 9.77
N LEU A 145 7.29 -1.01 9.61
CA LEU A 145 7.40 -0.04 10.71
C LEU A 145 6.31 -0.24 11.77
N VAL A 146 5.11 -0.70 11.41
CA VAL A 146 4.06 -1.12 12.35
C VAL A 146 4.49 -2.32 13.17
N ARG A 147 5.15 -3.34 12.58
CA ARG A 147 5.69 -4.49 13.34
C ARG A 147 6.79 -4.09 14.33
N PHE A 148 7.54 -3.02 14.04
CA PHE A 148 8.51 -2.43 14.97
C PHE A 148 7.93 -1.32 15.89
N SER A 149 6.64 -0.99 15.79
CA SER A 149 5.98 0.09 16.57
C SER A 149 5.61 -0.31 18.02
N GLY A 150 6.47 -1.05 18.73
CA GLY A 150 6.25 -1.44 20.13
C GLY A 150 6.26 -0.27 21.14
N PRO A 151 6.12 -0.53 22.46
CA PRO A 151 6.08 0.50 23.51
C PRO A 151 7.30 1.42 23.50
N SER A 152 8.50 0.86 23.34
CA SER A 152 9.78 1.58 23.27
C SER A 152 10.22 1.93 21.84
N ALA A 153 9.30 1.97 20.87
CA ALA A 153 9.58 2.42 19.51
C ALA A 153 9.81 3.94 19.46
N SER A 154 10.77 4.36 18.64
CA SER A 154 11.08 5.78 18.46
C SER A 154 9.89 6.55 17.87
N PRO A 155 9.79 7.88 18.13
CA PRO A 155 8.85 8.75 17.42
C PRO A 155 9.01 8.63 15.91
N VAL A 156 10.25 8.54 15.42
CA VAL A 156 10.60 8.39 13.99
C VAL A 156 9.96 7.15 13.37
N ILE A 157 10.05 5.95 13.98
CA ILE A 157 9.36 4.75 13.49
C ILE A 157 7.84 4.99 13.44
N ARG A 158 7.28 5.62 14.48
CA ARG A 158 5.84 5.85 14.60
C ARG A 158 5.31 6.81 13.53
N PHE A 159 6.02 7.92 13.28
CA PHE A 159 5.70 8.92 12.28
C PHE A 159 5.99 8.44 10.86
N ALA A 160 7.15 7.84 10.58
CA ALA A 160 7.48 7.30 9.25
C ALA A 160 6.47 6.22 8.83
N GLY A 161 6.10 5.30 9.72
CA GLY A 161 5.08 4.28 9.44
C GLY A 161 3.68 4.86 9.15
N LEU A 162 3.38 6.07 9.66
CA LEU A 162 2.17 6.81 9.30
C LEU A 162 2.35 7.57 7.98
N ALA A 163 3.48 8.23 7.75
CA ALA A 163 3.77 8.94 6.51
C ALA A 163 3.70 8.02 5.28
N PHE A 164 4.33 6.83 5.36
CA PHE A 164 4.23 5.81 4.31
C PHE A 164 2.80 5.27 4.14
N ALA A 165 1.96 5.24 5.20
CA ALA A 165 0.56 4.86 5.08
C ALA A 165 -0.29 5.95 4.38
N CYS A 166 -0.08 7.23 4.72
CA CYS A 166 -0.75 8.35 4.06
C CYS A 166 -0.33 8.47 2.59
N LEU A 167 0.96 8.25 2.30
CA LEU A 167 1.51 8.26 0.95
C LEU A 167 1.02 7.04 0.14
N ALA A 168 0.88 5.85 0.75
CA ALA A 168 0.19 4.71 0.14
C ALA A 168 -1.29 4.99 -0.13
N LEU A 169 -2.00 5.63 0.80
CA LEU A 169 -3.41 5.99 0.64
C LEU A 169 -3.60 7.00 -0.51
N PHE A 170 -2.73 8.01 -0.61
CA PHE A 170 -2.73 8.98 -1.70
C PHE A 170 -2.44 8.32 -3.05
N GLN A 171 -1.34 7.55 -3.14
CA GLN A 171 -0.94 6.88 -4.38
C GLN A 171 -1.95 5.80 -4.84
N GLY A 172 -2.57 5.08 -3.91
CA GLY A 172 -3.56 4.06 -4.23
C GLY A 172 -4.96 4.62 -4.53
N ALA A 173 -5.43 5.63 -3.78
CA ALA A 173 -6.77 6.17 -3.96
C ALA A 173 -6.87 7.19 -5.11
N LEU A 174 -5.85 8.03 -5.31
CA LEU A 174 -5.83 9.06 -6.35
C LEU A 174 -4.98 8.68 -7.56
N GLY A 175 -3.84 8.00 -7.34
CA GLY A 175 -3.02 7.47 -8.43
C GLY A 175 -3.71 6.32 -9.15
N LEU A 176 -3.72 5.13 -8.56
CA LEU A 176 -4.38 3.94 -9.14
C LEU A 176 -5.89 4.12 -9.31
N GLY A 177 -6.55 4.91 -8.45
CA GLY A 177 -7.99 5.15 -8.57
C GLY A 177 -8.38 6.07 -9.74
N LEU A 178 -7.54 7.06 -10.07
CA LEU A 178 -7.90 8.12 -11.03
C LEU A 178 -6.78 8.40 -12.07
N ALA A 179 -5.60 8.84 -11.63
CA ALA A 179 -4.57 9.40 -12.51
C ALA A 179 -3.87 8.36 -13.42
N ALA A 180 -3.65 7.15 -12.91
CA ALA A 180 -3.06 6.01 -13.62
C ALA A 180 -4.03 4.81 -13.61
N ASN A 181 -5.31 5.09 -13.89
CA ASN A 181 -6.36 4.09 -14.00
C ASN A 181 -6.56 3.71 -15.48
N PRO A 182 -6.31 2.45 -15.90
CA PRO A 182 -6.43 2.01 -17.30
C PRO A 182 -7.81 2.26 -17.93
N LEU A 183 -8.87 2.34 -17.12
CA LEU A 183 -10.22 2.71 -17.60
C LEU A 183 -10.29 4.16 -18.12
N LEU A 184 -9.45 5.04 -17.58
CA LEU A 184 -9.42 6.47 -17.86
C LEU A 184 -8.25 6.89 -18.77
N THR A 185 -7.13 6.16 -18.73
CA THR A 185 -5.93 6.44 -19.54
C THR A 185 -5.86 5.63 -20.84
N ASP A 186 -6.58 4.51 -20.93
CA ASP A 186 -6.41 3.45 -21.95
C ASP A 186 -4.94 3.00 -22.14
N GLU A 187 -4.16 3.05 -21.05
CA GLU A 187 -2.83 2.46 -20.99
C GLU A 187 -2.93 0.93 -21.14
N PRO A 188 -2.20 0.31 -22.08
CA PRO A 188 -2.31 -1.12 -22.34
C PRO A 188 -1.77 -1.92 -21.16
N ILE A 189 -2.58 -2.85 -20.64
CA ILE A 189 -2.17 -3.79 -19.60
C ILE A 189 -1.41 -4.96 -20.25
N THR A 190 -0.13 -5.08 -19.95
CA THR A 190 0.73 -6.17 -20.45
C THR A 190 0.52 -7.44 -19.63
N GLY A 191 0.57 -8.59 -20.28
CA GLY A 191 0.65 -9.91 -19.64
C GLY A 191 -0.42 -10.89 -20.12
N GLY A 192 -0.67 -11.91 -19.31
CA GLY A 192 -1.71 -12.91 -19.55
C GLY A 192 -2.90 -12.77 -18.60
N LEU A 193 -3.99 -13.46 -18.92
CA LEU A 193 -5.28 -13.40 -18.20
C LEU A 193 -5.20 -13.54 -16.67
N ILE A 194 -4.18 -14.26 -16.15
CA ILE A 194 -3.99 -14.56 -14.72
C ILE A 194 -2.86 -13.72 -14.09
N LEU A 195 -1.86 -13.32 -14.88
CA LEU A 195 -0.67 -12.57 -14.43
C LEU A 195 -0.37 -11.46 -15.43
N ASN A 196 -0.70 -10.24 -15.03
CA ASN A 196 -0.58 -9.02 -15.81
C ASN A 196 -0.32 -7.82 -14.90
N ASP A 197 -0.09 -6.65 -15.51
CA ASP A 197 0.23 -5.43 -14.77
C ASP A 197 -0.87 -5.01 -13.79
N ALA A 198 -2.15 -5.27 -14.09
CA ALA A 198 -3.27 -5.01 -13.16
C ALA A 198 -3.19 -5.85 -11.88
N VAL A 199 -2.82 -7.12 -11.97
CA VAL A 199 -2.65 -7.99 -10.80
C VAL A 199 -1.50 -7.51 -9.92
N LEU A 200 -0.37 -7.09 -10.52
CA LEU A 200 0.74 -6.49 -9.78
C LEU A 200 0.38 -5.13 -9.19
N ALA A 201 -0.30 -4.28 -9.94
CA ALA A 201 -0.56 -2.89 -9.57
C ALA A 201 -1.73 -2.70 -8.61
N TYR A 202 -2.74 -3.57 -8.61
CA TYR A 202 -3.92 -3.43 -7.75
C TYR A 202 -4.05 -4.56 -6.72
N ALA A 203 -3.88 -5.82 -7.13
CA ALA A 203 -4.14 -6.97 -6.24
C ALA A 203 -3.03 -7.15 -5.18
N LEU A 204 -1.76 -6.93 -5.52
CA LEU A 204 -0.67 -6.99 -4.53
C LEU A 204 -0.76 -5.83 -3.51
N PRO A 205 -0.94 -4.54 -3.90
CA PRO A 205 -1.31 -3.48 -2.98
C PRO A 205 -2.54 -3.77 -2.13
N ALA A 206 -3.61 -4.35 -2.68
CA ALA A 206 -4.78 -4.73 -1.90
C ALA A 206 -4.42 -5.72 -0.77
N ALA A 207 -3.69 -6.78 -1.11
CA ALA A 207 -3.22 -7.76 -0.14
C ALA A 207 -2.28 -7.16 0.93
N ALA A 208 -1.39 -6.23 0.53
CA ALA A 208 -0.52 -5.51 1.44
C ALA A 208 -1.28 -4.55 2.37
N ALA A 209 -2.33 -3.87 1.87
CA ALA A 209 -3.19 -3.00 2.66
C ALA A 209 -4.02 -3.79 3.69
N PHE A 210 -4.55 -4.96 3.32
CA PHE A 210 -5.16 -5.88 4.29
C PHE A 210 -4.15 -6.44 5.30
N ALA A 211 -2.91 -6.75 4.89
CA ALA A 211 -1.86 -7.18 5.80
C ALA A 211 -1.47 -6.08 6.80
N LEU A 212 -1.40 -4.82 6.35
CA LEU A 212 -1.20 -3.63 7.18
C LEU A 212 -2.36 -3.44 8.17
N ALA A 213 -3.61 -3.52 7.70
CA ALA A 213 -4.79 -3.42 8.56
C ALA A 213 -4.78 -4.48 9.68
N ARG A 214 -4.45 -5.75 9.35
CA ARG A 214 -4.29 -6.82 10.35
C ARG A 214 -3.11 -6.59 11.30
N ALA A 215 -1.98 -6.08 10.81
CA ALA A 215 -0.79 -5.83 11.61
C ALA A 215 -0.94 -4.61 12.55
N ALA A 216 -1.76 -3.63 12.16
CA ALA A 216 -2.02 -2.43 12.93
C ALA A 216 -3.11 -2.62 14.01
N GLY A 217 -3.88 -3.70 13.96
CA GLY A 217 -4.87 -4.05 14.98
C GLY A 217 -4.24 -4.19 16.36
N GLY A 218 -4.73 -3.42 17.34
CA GLY A 218 -4.19 -3.37 18.70
C GLY A 218 -2.94 -2.49 18.87
N VAL A 219 -2.30 -2.03 17.79
CA VAL A 219 -1.07 -1.20 17.82
C VAL A 219 -1.33 0.24 17.38
N ARG A 220 -2.28 0.47 16.48
CA ARG A 220 -2.65 1.80 15.95
C ARG A 220 -4.16 2.09 16.19
N PRO A 221 -4.57 3.37 16.18
CA PRO A 221 -5.98 3.73 16.33
C PRO A 221 -6.91 3.07 15.31
N VAL A 222 -8.16 2.84 15.71
CA VAL A 222 -9.17 2.13 14.89
C VAL A 222 -9.39 2.78 13.51
N TRP A 223 -9.25 4.11 13.38
CA TRP A 223 -9.36 4.79 12.09
C TRP A 223 -8.28 4.35 11.10
N PHE A 224 -7.04 4.13 11.56
CA PHE A 224 -5.92 3.70 10.71
C PHE A 224 -6.18 2.30 10.14
N VAL A 225 -6.64 1.39 11.00
CA VAL A 225 -7.03 0.02 10.62
C VAL A 225 -8.19 0.05 9.61
N ARG A 226 -9.18 0.92 9.81
CA ARG A 226 -10.31 1.10 8.87
C ARG A 226 -9.88 1.67 7.52
N MET A 227 -8.98 2.67 7.50
CA MET A 227 -8.46 3.24 6.25
C MET A 227 -7.61 2.25 5.46
N ALA A 228 -6.69 1.52 6.11
CA ALA A 228 -5.92 0.47 5.45
C ALA A 228 -6.81 -0.67 4.92
N GLY A 229 -7.82 -1.09 5.68
CA GLY A 229 -8.79 -2.09 5.22
C GLY A 229 -9.70 -1.59 4.09
N GLY A 230 -10.10 -0.32 4.11
CA GLY A 230 -10.90 0.31 3.07
C GLY A 230 -10.12 0.47 1.75
N LEU A 231 -8.85 0.90 1.83
CA LEU A 231 -7.94 0.93 0.68
C LEU A 231 -7.75 -0.47 0.09
N GLY A 232 -7.54 -1.48 0.92
CA GLY A 232 -7.46 -2.88 0.47
C GLY A 232 -8.71 -3.32 -0.29
N LEU A 233 -9.90 -2.98 0.22
CA LEU A 233 -11.17 -3.34 -0.42
C LEU A 233 -11.39 -2.58 -1.74
N ALA A 234 -11.08 -1.29 -1.79
CA ALA A 234 -11.18 -0.47 -2.99
C ALA A 234 -10.22 -0.96 -4.09
N LEU A 235 -8.98 -1.30 -3.74
CA LEU A 235 -8.00 -1.84 -4.68
C LEU A 235 -8.37 -3.27 -5.13
N SER A 236 -8.92 -4.12 -4.27
CA SER A 236 -9.50 -5.42 -4.70
C SER A 236 -10.68 -5.25 -5.64
N PHE A 237 -11.57 -4.28 -5.40
CA PHE A 237 -12.71 -3.99 -6.26
C PHE A 237 -12.27 -3.49 -7.65
N LEU A 238 -11.31 -2.56 -7.70
CA LEU A 238 -10.69 -2.08 -8.94
C LEU A 238 -9.95 -3.20 -9.68
N ALA A 239 -9.12 -4.00 -8.99
CA ALA A 239 -8.42 -5.16 -9.57
C ALA A 239 -9.39 -6.12 -10.26
N LEU A 240 -10.52 -6.42 -9.62
CA LEU A 240 -11.55 -7.31 -10.14
C LEU A 240 -12.31 -6.71 -11.33
N CYS A 241 -12.56 -5.40 -11.34
CA CYS A 241 -13.17 -4.73 -12.50
C CYS A 241 -12.22 -4.72 -13.70
N LEU A 242 -10.93 -4.43 -13.48
CA LEU A 242 -9.90 -4.49 -14.51
C LEU A 242 -9.69 -5.91 -15.04
N ALA A 243 -9.70 -6.92 -14.16
CA ALA A 243 -9.58 -8.33 -14.56
C ALA A 243 -10.76 -8.81 -15.42
N VAL A 244 -12.01 -8.38 -15.12
CA VAL A 244 -13.17 -8.63 -15.98
C VAL A 244 -12.95 -7.96 -17.35
N ARG A 245 -12.65 -6.66 -17.38
CA ARG A 245 -12.51 -5.92 -18.65
C ARG A 245 -11.39 -6.50 -19.52
N HIS A 246 -10.23 -6.81 -18.93
CA HIS A 246 -9.10 -7.44 -19.62
C HIS A 246 -9.44 -8.82 -20.17
N GLY A 247 -10.24 -9.62 -19.43
CA GLY A 247 -10.70 -10.93 -19.89
C GLY A 247 -11.68 -10.90 -21.07
N PHE A 248 -12.38 -9.79 -21.30
CA PHE A 248 -13.29 -9.60 -22.44
C PHE A 248 -12.72 -8.74 -23.58
N GLN A 249 -11.86 -7.76 -23.28
CA GLN A 249 -11.41 -6.73 -24.22
C GLN A 249 -9.91 -6.79 -24.57
N GLY A 250 -9.12 -7.60 -23.86
CA GLY A 250 -7.67 -7.70 -24.05
C GLY A 250 -6.89 -6.59 -23.34
N GLU A 251 -5.81 -6.12 -23.96
CA GLU A 251 -4.84 -5.21 -23.31
C GLU A 251 -5.38 -3.80 -23.05
N ARG A 252 -6.27 -3.30 -23.92
CA ARG A 252 -6.79 -1.91 -23.89
C ARG A 252 -8.19 -1.84 -23.28
N LEU A 253 -8.37 -0.97 -22.28
CA LEU A 253 -9.48 -1.00 -21.32
C LEU A 253 -10.27 0.32 -21.21
N GLY A 254 -10.01 1.31 -22.06
CA GLY A 254 -10.66 2.62 -22.01
C GLY A 254 -12.20 2.56 -21.96
N LEU A 255 -12.81 3.51 -21.25
CA LEU A 255 -14.28 3.62 -21.10
C LEU A 255 -15.02 3.99 -22.41
N ASP A 256 -14.30 4.44 -23.43
CA ASP A 256 -14.80 4.64 -24.80
C ASP A 256 -15.21 3.32 -25.48
N ARG A 257 -14.69 2.19 -25.01
CA ARG A 257 -14.88 0.86 -25.61
C ARG A 257 -16.23 0.25 -25.18
N GLU A 258 -17.04 -0.13 -26.17
CA GLU A 258 -18.33 -0.77 -25.96
C GLU A 258 -18.20 -2.00 -25.05
N THR A 259 -19.16 -2.15 -24.13
CA THR A 259 -19.13 -3.15 -23.06
C THR A 259 -20.24 -4.18 -23.33
N GLY A 260 -19.85 -5.41 -23.68
CA GLY A 260 -20.79 -6.45 -24.09
C GLY A 260 -21.67 -6.97 -22.96
N GLN A 261 -22.84 -7.55 -23.26
CA GLN A 261 -23.77 -8.07 -22.24
C GLN A 261 -23.12 -9.10 -21.30
N ALA A 262 -22.25 -9.98 -21.82
CA ALA A 262 -21.53 -10.96 -21.02
C ALA A 262 -20.54 -10.31 -20.03
N GLU A 263 -19.86 -9.23 -20.44
CA GLU A 263 -18.98 -8.42 -19.57
C GLU A 263 -19.81 -7.71 -18.49
N TRP A 264 -20.96 -7.12 -18.87
CA TRP A 264 -21.91 -6.49 -17.95
C TRP A 264 -22.39 -7.44 -16.85
N TYR A 265 -22.77 -8.68 -17.19
CA TYR A 265 -23.18 -9.68 -16.19
C TYR A 265 -21.99 -10.21 -15.36
N ALA A 266 -20.79 -10.31 -15.95
CA ALA A 266 -19.58 -10.71 -15.24
C ALA A 266 -19.23 -9.73 -14.11
N TYR A 267 -19.37 -8.41 -14.31
CA TYR A 267 -19.22 -7.43 -13.23
C TYR A 267 -20.17 -7.72 -12.06
N SER A 268 -21.46 -7.99 -12.31
CA SER A 268 -22.44 -8.31 -11.27
C SER A 268 -22.05 -9.54 -10.46
N ALA A 269 -21.67 -10.62 -11.14
CA ALA A 269 -21.25 -11.87 -10.50
C ALA A 269 -19.98 -11.69 -9.65
N VAL A 270 -19.00 -10.92 -10.15
CA VAL A 270 -17.73 -10.67 -9.48
C VAL A 270 -17.87 -9.72 -8.28
N TRP A 271 -18.72 -8.69 -8.36
CA TRP A 271 -19.00 -7.80 -7.23
C TRP A 271 -19.73 -8.56 -6.11
N LEU A 272 -20.71 -9.41 -6.44
CA LEU A 272 -21.35 -10.32 -5.48
C LEU A 272 -20.32 -11.29 -4.87
N GLY A 273 -19.43 -11.87 -5.68
CA GLY A 273 -18.35 -12.74 -5.23
C GLY A 273 -17.44 -12.09 -4.20
N LEU A 274 -16.95 -10.86 -4.47
CA LEU A 274 -16.17 -10.08 -3.51
C LEU A 274 -16.96 -9.80 -2.22
N GLY A 275 -18.24 -9.47 -2.35
CA GLY A 275 -19.15 -9.30 -1.22
C GLY A 275 -19.26 -10.55 -0.34
N LEU A 276 -19.47 -11.72 -0.94
CA LEU A 276 -19.56 -13.01 -0.24
C LEU A 276 -18.22 -13.40 0.42
N VAL A 277 -17.08 -13.19 -0.24
CA VAL A 277 -15.75 -13.43 0.34
C VAL A 277 -15.51 -12.51 1.55
N ALA A 278 -15.90 -11.23 1.46
CA ALA A 278 -15.83 -10.30 2.58
C ALA A 278 -16.78 -10.70 3.74
N LEU A 279 -17.96 -11.28 3.45
CA LEU A 279 -18.87 -11.80 4.47
C LEU A 279 -18.25 -12.98 5.21
N GLY A 280 -17.75 -13.98 4.45
CA GLY A 280 -17.10 -15.17 4.98
C GLY A 280 -15.91 -14.80 5.87
N TYR A 281 -15.04 -13.90 5.42
CA TYR A 281 -13.95 -13.36 6.23
C TYR A 281 -14.46 -12.62 7.48
N GLY A 282 -15.51 -11.81 7.36
CA GLY A 282 -16.11 -11.08 8.48
C GLY A 282 -16.81 -11.96 9.53
N ILE A 283 -17.25 -13.16 9.15
CA ILE A 283 -17.76 -14.20 10.05
C ILE A 283 -16.57 -14.95 10.68
N LEU A 284 -15.70 -15.56 9.86
CA LEU A 284 -14.54 -16.37 10.31
C LEU A 284 -13.54 -15.61 11.19
N ARG A 285 -13.51 -14.27 11.11
CA ARG A 285 -12.63 -13.41 11.92
C ARG A 285 -13.39 -12.56 12.94
N GLY A 286 -14.71 -12.76 13.10
CA GLY A 286 -15.57 -11.95 13.99
C GLY A 286 -15.68 -10.46 13.62
N SER A 287 -15.08 -10.03 12.51
CA SER A 287 -14.89 -8.61 12.17
C SER A 287 -16.17 -7.94 11.68
N ALA A 288 -16.81 -7.17 12.57
CA ALA A 288 -18.01 -6.40 12.25
C ALA A 288 -17.79 -5.37 11.11
N THR A 289 -16.58 -4.80 10.98
CA THR A 289 -16.27 -3.88 9.88
C THR A 289 -16.21 -4.59 8.52
N ALA A 290 -15.69 -5.83 8.47
CA ALA A 290 -15.69 -6.63 7.23
C ALA A 290 -17.11 -7.09 6.87
N ARG A 291 -17.93 -7.46 7.86
CA ARG A 291 -19.35 -7.79 7.64
C ARG A 291 -20.17 -6.60 7.16
N LEU A 292 -19.91 -5.39 7.68
CA LEU A 292 -20.55 -4.17 7.20
C LEU A 292 -20.09 -3.77 5.79
N ALA A 293 -18.79 -3.88 5.50
CA ALA A 293 -18.27 -3.60 4.15
C ALA A 293 -18.81 -4.59 3.10
N SER A 294 -18.99 -5.86 3.49
CA SER A 294 -19.70 -6.85 2.71
C SER A 294 -21.17 -6.47 2.46
N ALA A 295 -21.89 -5.95 3.48
CA ALA A 295 -23.26 -5.47 3.31
C ALA A 295 -23.37 -4.41 2.22
N VAL A 296 -22.43 -3.46 2.20
CA VAL A 296 -22.34 -2.41 1.18
C VAL A 296 -22.04 -2.99 -0.20
N LEU A 297 -21.06 -3.89 -0.33
CA LEU A 297 -20.71 -4.51 -1.62
C LEU A 297 -21.85 -5.37 -2.19
N VAL A 298 -22.46 -6.24 -1.38
CA VAL A 298 -23.62 -7.04 -1.80
C VAL A 298 -24.78 -6.11 -2.16
N GLY A 299 -25.10 -5.12 -1.33
CA GLY A 299 -26.16 -4.15 -1.60
C GLY A 299 -25.94 -3.36 -2.91
N LEU A 300 -24.71 -2.92 -3.19
CA LEU A 300 -24.36 -2.24 -4.44
C LEU A 300 -24.46 -3.16 -5.67
N ALA A 301 -23.95 -4.38 -5.58
CA ALA A 301 -24.05 -5.35 -6.67
C ALA A 301 -25.50 -5.74 -6.95
N THR A 302 -26.27 -6.00 -5.90
CA THR A 302 -27.72 -6.26 -5.96
C THR A 302 -28.49 -5.07 -6.55
N LEU A 303 -28.16 -3.83 -6.17
CA LEU A 303 -28.76 -2.63 -6.76
C LEU A 303 -28.39 -2.47 -8.24
N LYS A 304 -27.13 -2.75 -8.62
CA LYS A 304 -26.67 -2.71 -10.02
C LYS A 304 -27.46 -3.70 -10.88
N VAL A 305 -27.74 -4.91 -10.38
CA VAL A 305 -28.61 -5.90 -11.06
C VAL A 305 -30.06 -5.39 -11.18
N PHE A 306 -30.64 -4.81 -10.12
CA PHE A 306 -32.03 -4.30 -10.14
C PHE A 306 -32.23 -2.97 -10.89
N LEU A 307 -31.16 -2.24 -11.24
CA LEU A 307 -31.23 -1.02 -12.05
C LEU A 307 -30.84 -1.22 -13.52
N PHE A 308 -29.78 -1.99 -13.80
CA PHE A 308 -29.20 -2.10 -15.15
C PHE A 308 -29.51 -3.46 -15.78
N ASP A 309 -29.11 -4.56 -15.16
CA ASP A 309 -29.20 -5.90 -15.76
C ASP A 309 -30.65 -6.33 -16.07
N LEU A 310 -31.61 -5.89 -15.25
CA LEU A 310 -33.04 -6.19 -15.41
C LEU A 310 -33.82 -5.08 -16.13
N SER A 311 -33.15 -4.02 -16.62
CA SER A 311 -33.79 -2.94 -17.36
C SER A 311 -34.28 -3.37 -18.75
N GLY A 312 -33.59 -4.32 -19.38
CA GLY A 312 -33.92 -4.90 -20.69
C GLY A 312 -34.99 -6.00 -20.67
N LEU A 313 -35.65 -6.24 -19.53
CA LEU A 313 -36.77 -7.18 -19.45
C LEU A 313 -38.10 -6.45 -19.66
N GLU A 314 -38.78 -6.78 -20.76
CA GLU A 314 -40.13 -6.29 -21.06
C GLU A 314 -41.23 -7.22 -20.52
N GLY A 315 -42.45 -6.69 -20.43
CA GLY A 315 -43.66 -7.46 -20.11
C GLY A 315 -43.66 -8.11 -18.72
N PRO A 316 -44.28 -9.30 -18.55
CA PRO A 316 -44.55 -9.89 -17.25
C PRO A 316 -43.30 -10.40 -16.52
N LEU A 317 -42.20 -10.68 -17.25
CA LEU A 317 -40.93 -11.06 -16.65
C LEU A 317 -40.41 -9.96 -15.70
N ARG A 318 -40.56 -8.69 -16.08
CA ARG A 318 -40.14 -7.55 -15.25
C ARG A 318 -40.85 -7.52 -13.89
N ALA A 319 -42.15 -7.83 -13.87
CA ALA A 319 -42.94 -7.89 -12.64
C ALA A 319 -42.50 -9.05 -11.73
N LEU A 320 -42.26 -10.24 -12.31
CA LEU A 320 -41.71 -11.40 -11.59
C LEU A 320 -40.30 -11.11 -11.05
N SER A 321 -39.44 -10.45 -11.83
CA SER A 321 -38.11 -10.02 -11.39
C SER A 321 -38.18 -9.05 -10.21
N PHE A 322 -39.08 -8.05 -10.21
CA PHE A 322 -39.26 -7.17 -9.05
C PHE A 322 -39.80 -7.89 -7.81
N LEU A 323 -40.71 -8.86 -7.98
CA LEU A 323 -41.24 -9.65 -6.86
C LEU A 323 -40.15 -10.57 -6.27
N GLY A 324 -39.35 -11.19 -7.13
CA GLY A 324 -38.12 -11.89 -6.75
C GLY A 324 -37.11 -10.97 -6.07
N LEU A 325 -37.01 -9.70 -6.48
CA LEU A 325 -36.14 -8.71 -5.83
C LEU A 325 -36.60 -8.33 -4.43
N GLY A 326 -37.91 -8.18 -4.22
CA GLY A 326 -38.49 -8.06 -2.88
C GLY A 326 -38.11 -9.26 -2.00
N GLY A 327 -38.32 -10.48 -2.49
CA GLY A 327 -37.96 -11.72 -1.79
C GLY A 327 -36.47 -11.82 -1.45
N CYS A 328 -35.58 -11.53 -2.43
CA CYS A 328 -34.14 -11.55 -2.23
C CYS A 328 -33.65 -10.46 -1.26
N LEU A 329 -34.19 -9.24 -1.33
CA LEU A 329 -33.83 -8.15 -0.40
C LEU A 329 -34.31 -8.46 1.03
N ILE A 330 -35.48 -9.05 1.21
CA ILE A 330 -35.96 -9.54 2.51
C ILE A 330 -35.07 -10.67 3.03
N GLY A 331 -34.74 -11.66 2.18
CA GLY A 331 -33.85 -12.76 2.53
C GLY A 331 -32.45 -12.31 2.94
N ILE A 332 -31.84 -11.41 2.16
CA ILE A 332 -30.56 -10.75 2.49
C ILE A 332 -30.71 -9.97 3.79
N GLY A 333 -31.76 -9.16 3.97
CA GLY A 333 -32.01 -8.42 5.21
C GLY A 333 -32.06 -9.31 6.45
N LEU A 334 -32.77 -10.44 6.39
CA LEU A 334 -32.85 -11.43 7.48
C LEU A 334 -31.51 -12.11 7.75
N VAL A 335 -30.77 -12.49 6.70
CA VAL A 335 -29.41 -13.07 6.82
C VAL A 335 -28.45 -12.06 7.45
N TYR A 336 -28.50 -10.79 7.05
CA TYR A 336 -27.66 -9.73 7.62
C TYR A 336 -28.05 -9.38 9.07
N GLN A 337 -29.34 -9.37 9.40
CA GLN A 337 -29.79 -9.21 10.79
C GLN A 337 -29.23 -10.32 11.70
N ARG A 338 -29.20 -11.57 11.21
CA ARG A 338 -28.70 -12.73 11.98
C ARG A 338 -27.19 -12.96 11.95
N LEU A 339 -26.47 -12.55 10.90
CA LEU A 339 -25.02 -12.80 10.77
C LEU A 339 -24.16 -11.55 10.94
N VAL A 340 -24.68 -10.36 10.64
CA VAL A 340 -23.91 -9.10 10.74
C VAL A 340 -24.18 -8.39 12.05
N PHE A 341 -25.45 -8.24 12.42
CA PHE A 341 -25.92 -7.43 13.55
C PHE A 341 -26.31 -8.24 14.80
N ALA A 342 -26.03 -9.54 14.86
CA ALA A 342 -26.29 -10.37 16.03
C ALA A 342 -25.60 -9.79 17.30
N PRO A 343 -26.32 -9.62 18.42
CA PRO A 343 -25.73 -9.22 19.68
C PRO A 343 -24.65 -10.21 20.14
N ALA A 344 -23.55 -9.70 20.69
CA ALA A 344 -22.60 -10.54 21.39
C ALA A 344 -23.27 -11.18 22.62
N PRO A 345 -22.96 -12.45 22.97
CA PRO A 345 -23.44 -13.05 24.21
C PRO A 345 -23.10 -12.15 25.41
N ARG A 346 -24.07 -11.89 26.27
CA ARG A 346 -23.77 -11.28 27.57
C ARG A 346 -22.80 -12.20 28.33
N PRO A 347 -21.76 -11.67 28.99
CA PRO A 347 -21.08 -12.42 30.04
C PRO A 347 -22.14 -12.93 31.02
N ALA A 348 -22.01 -14.19 31.45
CA ALA A 348 -22.78 -14.66 32.59
C ALA A 348 -22.45 -13.74 33.78
N ALA A 349 -23.47 -13.41 34.57
CA ALA A 349 -23.21 -12.78 35.87
C ALA A 349 -22.40 -13.79 36.71
N PRO A 350 -21.47 -13.33 37.57
CA PRO A 350 -20.95 -14.19 38.63
C PRO A 350 -22.14 -14.61 39.50
N ASP A 351 -22.34 -15.92 39.66
CA ASP A 351 -23.24 -16.44 40.68
C ASP A 351 -22.73 -15.98 42.06
N ALA A 352 -23.66 -15.54 42.92
CA ALA A 352 -23.39 -14.84 44.18
C ALA A 352 -23.74 -15.67 45.42
#